data_AF-A0A4V1VJ99-F1
#
_entry.id   AF-A0A4V1VJ99-F1
#
_cell.length_a   1.000
_cell.length_b   1.000
_cell.length_c   1.000
_cell.angle_alpha   90.00
_cell.angle_beta   90.00
_cell.angle_gamma   90.00
#
_symmetry.space_group_name_H-M   'P 1'
#
loop_
_entity.id
_entity.type
_entity.pdbx_description
1 polymer ?
#
loop_
_entity_poly.entity_id
_entity_poly.type
_entity_poly.pdbx_seq_one_letter_code
_entity_poly.pdbx_strand_id
1 'polypeptide(L)' 'MAKDRARYVCQACGGVHPKWQGRCDACGEWNTLQEEAAAPVRGPGPAAKLGGGKRVEFVGLQQ' A
#
# COMPACT_ATOMS: atom_id res chain seq x y z
N MET A 1 8.44 6.22 20.73
CA MET A 1 8.40 5.51 19.44
C MET A 1 6.96 5.07 19.19
N ALA A 2 6.24 5.70 18.26
CA ALA A 2 4.88 5.29 17.93
C ALA A 2 4.96 3.97 17.17
N LYS A 3 4.50 2.89 17.79
CA LYS A 3 4.45 1.56 17.17
C LYS A 3 3.41 1.64 16.07
N ASP A 4 3.85 1.60 14.82
CA ASP A 4 2.96 1.59 13.67
C ASP A 4 1.97 0.44 13.84
N ARG A 5 0.69 0.76 14.03
CA ARG A 5 -0.35 -0.26 14.12
C ARG A 5 -0.73 -0.60 12.69
N ALA A 6 -0.28 -1.77 12.24
CA ALA A 6 -0.77 -2.37 11.00
C ALA A 6 -2.30 -2.48 11.05
N ARG A 7 -2.97 -1.97 10.01
CA ARG A 7 -4.41 -2.01 9.85
C ARG A 7 -4.72 -2.84 8.62
N TYR A 8 -5.71 -3.72 8.67
CA TYR A 8 -6.05 -4.61 7.56
C TYR A 8 -7.41 -4.25 6.99
N VAL A 9 -7.47 -3.88 5.72
CA VAL A 9 -8.67 -3.44 5.02
C VAL A 9 -9.12 -4.51 4.03
N CYS A 10 -10.38 -4.94 4.14
CA CYS A 10 -10.98 -5.88 3.21
C CYS A 10 -11.25 -5.22 1.85
N GLN A 11 -10.67 -5.75 0.78
CA GLN A 11 -10.84 -5.26 -0.59
C GLN A 11 -12.24 -5.58 -1.18
N ALA A 12 -13.00 -6.48 -0.56
CA ALA A 12 -14.34 -6.85 -1.04
C ALA A 12 -15.46 -5.98 -0.43
N CYS A 13 -15.36 -5.60 0.85
CA CYS A 13 -16.41 -4.85 1.54
C CYS A 13 -15.93 -3.56 2.22
N GLY A 14 -14.63 -3.28 2.27
CA GLY A 14 -14.05 -2.12 2.96
C GLY A 14 -13.96 -2.27 4.49
N GLY A 15 -14.34 -3.43 5.05
CA GLY A 15 -14.25 -3.71 6.49
C GLY A 15 -12.81 -3.62 6.99
N VAL A 16 -12.62 -3.08 8.20
CA VAL A 16 -11.28 -2.84 8.73
C VAL A 16 -11.01 -3.62 10.01
N HIS A 17 -9.86 -4.28 10.06
CA HIS A 17 -9.48 -5.21 11.11
C HIS A 17 -8.12 -4.83 11.71
N PRO A 18 -7.93 -4.97 13.03
CA PRO A 18 -6.70 -4.60 13.73
C PRO A 18 -5.59 -5.67 13.65
N LYS A 19 -5.89 -6.85 13.07
CA LYS A 19 -4.95 -7.95 12.88
C LYS A 19 -5.36 -8.76 11.65
N TRP A 20 -4.42 -9.52 11.07
CA TRP A 20 -4.71 -10.43 9.98
C TRP A 20 -5.37 -11.71 10.51
N GLN A 21 -6.45 -12.15 9.86
CA GLN A 21 -7.13 -13.43 10.16
C GLN A 21 -7.46 -14.27 8.93
N GLY A 22 -7.04 -13.86 7.73
CA GLY A 22 -7.30 -14.56 6.47
C GLY A 22 -8.74 -14.45 5.97
N ARG A 23 -9.74 -14.38 6.86
CA ARG A 23 -11.15 -14.16 6.55
C ARG A 23 -11.65 -12.82 7.09
N CYS A 24 -12.40 -12.08 6.27
CA CYS A 24 -13.10 -10.87 6.68
C CYS A 24 -14.33 -11.23 7.56
N ASP A 25 -14.43 -10.60 8.73
CA ASP A 25 -15.57 -10.79 9.65
C ASP A 25 -16.86 -10.08 9.17
N ALA A 26 -16.72 -9.05 8.34
CA ALA A 26 -17.86 -8.26 7.85
C ALA A 26 -18.58 -8.91 6.66
N CYS A 27 -17.86 -9.55 5.74
CA CYS A 27 -18.45 -10.17 4.55
C CYS A 27 -18.19 -11.68 4.41
N GLY A 28 -17.34 -12.27 5.25
CA GLY A 28 -17.03 -13.71 5.21
C GLY A 28 -16.05 -14.14 4.13
N GLU A 29 -15.59 -13.21 3.27
CA GLU A 29 -14.63 -13.48 2.20
C GLU A 29 -13.23 -13.81 2.73
N TRP A 30 -12.52 -14.67 2.00
CA TRP A 30 -11.16 -15.09 2.33
C TRP A 30 -10.14 -14.40 1.43
N ASN A 31 -8.93 -14.17 1.95
CA ASN A 31 -7.82 -13.53 1.21
C ASN A 31 -8.12 -12.12 0.68
N THR A 32 -9.14 -11.46 1.21
CA THR A 32 -9.49 -10.08 0.84
C THR A 32 -8.91 -9.04 1.77
N LEU A 33 -8.34 -9.44 2.92
CA LEU A 33 -7.72 -8.54 3.89
C LEU A 33 -6.33 -8.10 3.38
N GLN A 34 -6.17 -6.82 3.07
CA GLN A 34 -4.91 -6.22 2.67
C GLN A 34 -4.36 -5.33 3.80
N GLU A 35 -3.05 -5.41 4.06
CA GLU A 35 -2.40 -4.53 5.02
C GLU A 35 -2.28 -3.10 4.47
N GLU A 36 -2.82 -2.14 5.21
CA GLU A 36 -2.62 -0.72 5.03
C GLU A 36 -1.66 -0.26 6.13
N ALA A 37 -0.38 -0.16 5.79
CA ALA A 37 0.58 0.52 6.64
C ALA A 37 0.12 1.97 6.77
N ALA A 38 0.11 2.53 7.99
CA ALA A 38 -0.08 3.95 8.12
C ALA A 38 1.08 4.60 7.34
N ALA A 39 0.76 5.18 6.18
CA ALA A 39 1.77 5.87 5.40
C ALA A 39 2.49 6.81 6.38
N PRO A 40 3.83 6.74 6.50
CA PRO A 40 4.52 7.73 7.30
C PRO A 40 4.08 9.04 6.68
N VAL A 41 3.36 9.86 7.44
CA VAL A 41 2.95 11.19 7.00
C VAL A 41 4.24 11.86 6.57
N ARG A 42 4.50 11.86 5.27
CA ARG A 42 5.54 12.65 4.66
C ARG A 42 5.02 14.05 4.87
N GLY A 43 5.34 14.63 6.02
CA GLY A 43 5.26 16.07 6.20
C GLY A 43 5.97 16.73 5.01
N PRO A 44 5.62 17.98 4.66
CA PRO A 44 6.25 18.67 3.55
C PRO A 44 7.74 18.85 3.85
N GLY A 45 8.54 17.85 3.51
CA GLY A 45 10.00 17.89 3.58
C GLY A 45 10.52 18.66 2.37
N PRO A 46 11.45 19.60 2.55
CA PRO A 46 11.91 20.40 1.44
C PRO A 46 12.77 19.55 0.49
N ALA A 47 12.47 19.68 -0.80
CA ALA A 47 13.31 19.30 -1.93
C ALA A 47 13.42 17.80 -2.26
N ALA A 48 12.35 17.25 -2.85
CA ALA A 48 12.53 16.28 -3.94
C ALA A 48 13.14 16.99 -5.15
N LYS A 49 14.44 17.28 -5.08
CA LYS A 49 15.25 17.50 -6.27
C LYS A 49 15.33 16.14 -6.98
N LEU A 50 14.36 15.89 -7.86
CA LEU A 50 14.34 14.77 -8.80
C LEU A 50 15.45 14.99 -9.85
N GLY A 51 16.69 14.92 -9.41
CA GLY A 51 17.87 14.83 -10.26
C GLY A 51 18.38 13.40 -10.21
N GLY A 52 18.29 12.67 -11.32
CA GLY A 52 19.03 11.40 -11.48
C GLY A 52 18.25 10.19 -11.97
N GLY A 53 17.11 10.36 -12.65
CA GLY A 53 16.53 9.25 -13.40
C GLY A 53 17.36 8.95 -14.65
N LYS A 54 18.04 7.79 -14.71
CA LYS A 54 18.73 7.33 -15.91
C LYS A 54 17.68 7.07 -16.99
N ARG A 55 17.81 7.72 -18.16
CA ARG A 55 16.88 7.55 -19.30
C ARG A 55 16.86 6.08 -19.70
N VAL A 56 15.68 5.46 -19.65
CA VAL A 56 15.46 4.12 -20.21
C VAL A 56 15.27 4.29 -21.71
N GLU A 57 16.07 3.61 -22.51
CA GLU A 57 15.94 3.62 -23.96
C GLU A 57 14.83 2.67 -24.36
N PHE A 58 13.80 3.20 -25.01
CA PHE A 58 12.71 2.40 -25.55
C PHE A 58 13.18 1.78 -26.86
N VAL A 59 13.44 0.48 -26.85
CA VAL A 59 13.59 -0.29 -28.09
C VAL A 59 12.21 -0.57 -28.65
N GLY A 60 11.99 -0.22 -29.92
CA GLY A 60 10.71 -0.44 -30.59
C GLY A 60 10.39 -1.92 -30.70
N LEU A 61 9.17 -2.30 -30.31
CA LEU A 61 8.67 -3.65 -30.48
C LEU A 61 8.63 -3.96 -31.99
N GLN A 62 9.54 -4.81 -32.46
CA GLN A 62 9.46 -5.36 -33.81
C GLN A 62 8.34 -6.40 -33.83
N GLN A 63 7.34 -6.11 -34.66
CA GLN A 63 6.19 -6.98 -34.97
C GLN A 63 6.64 -8.32 -35.54
#